data_AF-A0A9E0U3Z4-F1
#
_entry.id   AF-A0A9E0U3Z4-F1
#
_cell.length_a   1.000
_cell.length_b   1.000
_cell.length_c   1.000
_cell.angle_alpha   90.00
_cell.angle_beta   90.00
_cell.angle_gamma   90.00
#
_symmetry.space_group_name_H-M   'P 1'
#
loop_
_entity.id
_entity.type
_entity.pdbx_description
1 polymer ?
#
loop_
_entity_poly.entity_id
_entity_poly.type
_entity_poly.pdbx_seq_one_letter_code
_entity_poly.pdbx_strand_id
1 'polypeptide(L)'
;MPSPAYEALQSLTVQLKSLSEAGDWDSAASLIAGVRLENLPRAKPEDRAAIEAALENIAAITERAIPLRDDIARMLTAFGMPPSNP
;
A
#
# COMPACT_ATOMS: atom_id res chain seq x y z
N MET A 1 -18.21 11.50 -15.38
CA MET A 1 -17.73 10.10 -15.36
C MET A 1 -16.41 10.10 -14.64
N PRO A 2 -16.14 9.13 -13.74
CA PRO A 2 -14.90 9.08 -12.98
C PRO A 2 -13.69 9.03 -13.93
N SER A 3 -12.57 9.52 -13.45
CA SER A 3 -11.29 9.48 -14.12
C SER A 3 -10.79 8.03 -14.18
N PRO A 4 -10.36 7.54 -15.36
CA PRO A 4 -9.75 6.22 -15.49
C PRO A 4 -8.54 6.02 -14.57
N ALA A 5 -7.84 7.10 -14.21
CA ALA A 5 -6.69 7.05 -13.31
C ALA A 5 -7.08 6.67 -11.87
N TYR A 6 -8.21 7.17 -11.37
CA TYR A 6 -8.67 6.87 -10.01
C TYR A 6 -9.36 5.50 -9.93
N GLU A 7 -10.06 5.08 -11.00
CA GLU A 7 -10.57 3.70 -11.12
C GLU A 7 -9.42 2.67 -11.18
N ALA A 8 -8.34 2.99 -11.91
CA ALA A 8 -7.14 2.16 -11.95
C ALA A 8 -6.44 2.10 -10.58
N LEU A 9 -6.34 3.23 -9.87
CA LEU A 9 -5.79 3.27 -8.50
C LEU A 9 -6.63 2.41 -7.54
N GLN A 10 -7.95 2.51 -7.61
CA GLN A 10 -8.84 1.66 -6.82
C GLN A 10 -8.59 0.17 -7.13
N SER A 11 -8.55 -0.21 -8.41
CA SER A 11 -8.31 -1.60 -8.82
C SER A 11 -6.95 -2.12 -8.35
N LEU A 12 -5.90 -1.30 -8.46
CA LEU A 12 -4.56 -1.60 -7.96
C LEU A 12 -4.59 -1.88 -6.45
N THR A 13 -5.24 -1.02 -5.66
CA THR A 13 -5.31 -1.19 -4.20
C THR A 13 -6.15 -2.41 -3.79
N VAL A 14 -7.16 -2.80 -4.57
CA VAL A 14 -7.88 -4.08 -4.38
C VAL A 14 -6.94 -5.27 -4.58
N GLN A 15 -6.14 -5.26 -5.64
CA GLN A 15 -5.20 -6.34 -5.92
C GLN A 15 -4.10 -6.43 -4.85
N LEU A 16 -3.56 -5.28 -4.41
CA LEU A 16 -2.60 -5.23 -3.31
C LEU A 16 -3.17 -5.76 -2.01
N LYS A 17 -4.43 -5.42 -1.70
CA LYS A 17 -5.12 -5.94 -0.53
C LYS A 17 -5.22 -7.47 -0.59
N SER A 18 -5.62 -8.03 -1.73
CA SER A 18 -5.69 -9.47 -1.91
C SER A 18 -4.34 -10.16 -1.73
N LEU A 19 -3.25 -9.59 -2.25
CA LEU A 19 -1.90 -10.14 -2.06
C LEU A 19 -1.46 -10.06 -0.59
N SER A 20 -1.75 -8.94 0.09
CA SER A 20 -1.47 -8.78 1.53
C SER A 20 -2.26 -9.77 2.40
N GLU A 21 -3.49 -10.11 2.00
CA GLU A 21 -4.34 -11.10 2.66
C GLU A 21 -3.80 -12.52 2.51
N ALA A 22 -3.16 -12.82 1.37
CA ALA A 22 -2.48 -14.08 1.13
C ALA A 22 -1.08 -14.14 1.78
N GLY A 23 -0.58 -13.03 2.34
CA GLY A 23 0.79 -12.92 2.86
C GLY A 23 1.88 -12.88 1.77
N ASP A 24 1.50 -12.69 0.50
CA ASP A 24 2.42 -12.58 -0.63
C ASP A 24 2.95 -11.14 -0.77
N TRP A 25 3.83 -10.77 0.16
CA TRP A 25 4.39 -9.43 0.26
C TRP A 25 5.39 -9.10 -0.86
N ASP A 26 6.03 -10.11 -1.43
CA ASP A 26 6.97 -9.94 -2.55
C ASP A 26 6.23 -9.55 -3.84
N SER A 27 5.14 -10.24 -4.16
CA SER A 27 4.26 -9.86 -5.28
C SER A 27 3.60 -8.52 -5.03
N ALA A 28 3.17 -8.24 -3.79
CA ALA A 28 2.58 -6.95 -3.43
C ALA A 28 3.58 -5.79 -3.64
N ALA A 29 4.83 -5.94 -3.20
CA ALA A 29 5.88 -4.95 -3.40
C ALA A 29 6.21 -4.75 -4.89
N SER A 30 6.28 -5.86 -5.65
CA SER A 30 6.53 -5.82 -7.09
C SER A 30 5.43 -5.09 -7.86
N LEU A 31 4.17 -5.28 -7.43
CA LEU A 31 3.01 -4.63 -8.04
C LEU A 31 3.04 -3.10 -7.88
N ILE A 32 3.56 -2.56 -6.77
CA ILE A 32 3.61 -1.10 -6.55
C ILE A 32 4.88 -0.43 -7.08
N ALA A 33 5.94 -1.19 -7.36
CA ALA A 33 7.27 -0.66 -7.69
C ALA A 33 7.28 0.28 -8.92
N GLY A 34 6.31 0.13 -9.83
CA GLY A 34 6.15 0.97 -11.03
C GLY A 34 5.12 2.10 -10.91
N VAL A 35 4.43 2.22 -9.77
CA VAL A 35 3.30 3.14 -9.63
C VAL A 35 3.79 4.55 -9.35
N ARG A 36 3.41 5.50 -10.22
CA ARG A 36 3.77 6.92 -10.13
C ARG A 36 2.54 7.73 -9.72
N LEU A 37 2.32 7.88 -8.41
CA LEU A 37 1.16 8.61 -7.86
C LEU A 37 1.20 10.11 -8.20
N GLU A 38 2.38 10.65 -8.47
CA GLU A 38 2.61 12.02 -8.93
C GLU A 38 1.96 12.32 -10.29
N ASN A 39 1.65 11.30 -11.08
CA ASN A 39 1.02 11.44 -12.40
C ASN A 39 -0.51 11.42 -12.35
N LEU A 40 -1.12 11.36 -11.15
CA LEU A 40 -2.57 11.39 -11.03
C LEU A 40 -3.12 12.76 -11.48
N PRO A 41 -4.17 12.79 -12.32
CA PRO A 41 -4.80 14.04 -12.70
C PRO A 41 -5.46 14.69 -11.49
N ARG A 42 -5.75 15.99 -11.56
CA ARG A 42 -6.49 16.68 -10.50
C ARG A 42 -7.85 16.01 -10.28
N ALA A 43 -8.11 15.56 -9.04
CA ALA A 43 -9.37 14.96 -8.63
C ALA A 43 -10.57 15.89 -8.90
N LYS A 44 -11.67 15.27 -9.34
CA LYS A 44 -12.99 15.89 -9.48
C LYS A 44 -13.99 15.25 -8.51
N PRO A 45 -15.15 15.88 -8.25
CA PRO A 45 -16.16 15.32 -7.35
C PRO A 45 -16.60 13.89 -7.71
N GLU A 46 -16.67 13.56 -9.00
CA GLU A 46 -17.03 12.22 -9.47
C GLU A 46 -15.99 11.13 -9.17
N ASP A 47 -14.75 11.49 -8.84
CA ASP A 47 -13.67 10.56 -8.48
C ASP A 47 -13.73 10.13 -7.01
N ARG A 48 -14.53 10.83 -6.20
CA ARG A 48 -14.55 10.72 -4.75
C ARG A 48 -14.75 9.28 -4.27
N ALA A 49 -15.69 8.55 -4.86
CA ALA A 49 -15.99 7.18 -4.45
C ALA A 49 -14.81 6.22 -4.71
N ALA A 50 -14.12 6.37 -5.85
CA ALA A 50 -12.95 5.55 -6.18
C ALA A 50 -11.76 5.88 -5.25
N ILE A 51 -11.59 7.16 -4.91
CA ILE A 51 -10.56 7.61 -3.97
C ILE A 51 -10.84 7.07 -2.56
N GLU A 52 -12.07 7.19 -2.06
CA GLU A 52 -12.46 6.68 -0.74
C GLU A 52 -12.25 5.17 -0.66
N ALA A 53 -12.69 4.41 -1.67
CA ALA A 53 -12.46 2.96 -1.72
C ALA A 53 -10.96 2.60 -1.77
N ALA A 54 -10.15 3.35 -2.51
CA ALA A 54 -8.70 3.13 -2.55
C ALA A 54 -8.05 3.38 -1.19
N LEU A 55 -8.47 4.43 -0.47
CA LEU A 55 -7.96 4.74 0.87
C LEU A 55 -8.36 3.67 1.90
N GLU A 56 -9.58 3.15 1.84
CA GLU A 56 -10.02 2.04 2.70
C GLU A 56 -9.16 0.78 2.48
N ASN A 57 -8.85 0.45 1.21
CA ASN A 57 -7.97 -0.67 0.91
C ASN A 57 -6.55 -0.44 1.45
N ILE A 58 -6.00 0.77 1.31
CA ILE A 58 -4.67 1.14 1.82
C ILE A 58 -4.63 1.00 3.35
N ALA A 59 -5.68 1.43 4.05
CA ALA A 59 -5.77 1.27 5.50
C ALA A 59 -5.72 -0.21 5.91
N ALA A 60 -6.47 -1.08 5.24
CA ALA A 60 -6.48 -2.52 5.50
C ALA A 60 -5.13 -3.20 5.19
N ILE A 61 -4.44 -2.79 4.11
CA ILE A 61 -3.08 -3.27 3.80
C ILE A 61 -2.11 -2.86 4.93
N THR A 62 -2.19 -1.60 5.35
CA THR A 62 -1.30 -1.03 6.37
C THR A 62 -1.46 -1.74 7.70
N GLU A 63 -2.70 -1.98 8.13
CA GLU A 63 -2.99 -2.71 9.37
C GLU A 63 -2.35 -4.10 9.38
N ARG A 64 -2.35 -4.80 8.24
CA ARG A 64 -1.73 -6.12 8.09
C ARG A 64 -0.21 -6.08 7.98
N ALA A 65 0.36 -4.99 7.45
CA ALA A 65 1.80 -4.83 7.33
C ALA A 65 2.47 -4.48 8.67
N ILE A 66 1.74 -3.93 9.65
CA ILE A 66 2.28 -3.54 10.96
C ILE A 66 2.95 -4.74 11.68
N PRO A 67 2.27 -5.89 11.87
CA PRO A 67 2.90 -7.05 12.50
C PRO A 67 4.17 -7.53 11.79
N LEU A 68 4.16 -7.58 10.45
CA LEU A 68 5.32 -7.97 9.66
C LEU A 68 6.50 -7.01 9.89
N ARG A 69 6.25 -5.70 9.87
CA ARG A 69 7.27 -4.69 10.15
C ARG A 69 7.85 -4.87 11.56
N ASP A 70 6.98 -5.08 12.54
CA ASP A 70 7.38 -5.23 13.94
C ASP A 70 8.20 -6.52 14.15
N ASP A 71 7.84 -7.61 13.46
CA ASP A 71 8.60 -8.86 13.44
C ASP A 71 9.99 -8.67 12.83
N ILE A 72 10.09 -8.03 11.67
CA ILE A 72 11.37 -7.71 11.04
C ILE A 72 12.23 -6.84 11.97
N ALA A 73 11.65 -5.81 12.59
CA ALA A 73 12.37 -4.95 13.53
C ALA A 73 12.91 -5.72 14.75
N ARG A 74 12.11 -6.63 15.32
CA ARG A 74 12.54 -7.52 16.40
C ARG A 74 13.68 -8.44 15.95
N MET A 75 13.59 -9.03 14.76
CA MET A 75 14.64 -9.89 14.20
C MET A 75 15.94 -9.10 14.00
N LEU A 76 15.89 -7.92 13.36
CA LEU A 76 17.08 -7.08 13.14
C LEU A 76 17.74 -6.64 14.45
N THR A 77 16.94 -6.34 15.49
CA THR A 77 17.46 -6.03 16.83
C THR A 77 18.16 -7.25 17.45
N ALA A 78 17.58 -8.45 17.32
CA ALA A 78 18.16 -9.68 17.82
C ALA A 78 19.48 -10.07 17.12
N PHE A 79 19.66 -9.69 15.85
CA PHE A 79 20.89 -9.95 15.08
C PHE A 79 21.94 -8.83 15.16
N GLY A 80 21.73 -7.79 15.97
CA GLY A 80 22.81 -6.91 16.43
C GLY A 80 23.07 -5.63 15.63
N MET A 81 22.05 -4.95 15.09
CA MET A 81 22.17 -3.51 14.87
C MET A 81 21.58 -2.75 16.07
N PRO A 82 22.39 -2.21 16.99
CA PRO A 82 21.88 -1.21 17.92
C PRO A 82 21.40 0.02 17.13
N PRO A 83 20.31 0.69 17.55
CA PRO A 83 19.87 1.92 16.90
C PRO A 83 21.01 2.94 16.98
N SER A 84 21.57 3.29 15.83
CA SER A 84 22.50 4.41 15.70
C SER A 84 21.68 5.69 15.72
N ASN A 85 21.33 6.18 16.91
CA ASN A 85 20.91 7.57 17.08
C ASN A 85 22.17 8.42 17.30
N PRO A 86 22.34 9.55 16.58
CA PRO A 86 23.02 10.70 17.16
C PRO A 86 22.19 11.34 18.29
#